data_AF-A0A1F6PWA7-F1
#
_entry.id   AF-A0A1F6PWA7-F1
#
_cell.length_a   1.000
_cell.length_b   1.000
_cell.length_c   1.000
_cell.angle_alpha   90.00
_cell.angle_beta   90.00
_cell.angle_gamma   90.00
#
_symmetry.space_group_name_H-M   'P 1'
#
loop_
_entity.id
_entity.type
_entity.pdbx_description
1 polymer ?
#
loop_
_entity_poly.entity_id
_entity_poly.type
_entity_poly.pdbx_seq_one_letter_code
_entity_poly.pdbx_strand_id
1 'polypeptide(L)'
;MSEKNIDLDQIKNLIVHPKIGEILLQHKKISIYQLAEGLEGQKNTKSPIGRILIDRGFISENELVELLSLQNNIAKLLEDSYSELERLKGDSPDI
;
A
#
# COMPACT_ATOMS: atom_id res chain seq x y z
N MET A 1 -15.57 21.53 16.68
CA MET A 1 -14.69 20.41 16.31
C MET A 1 -15.44 19.63 15.25
N SER A 2 -14.99 19.66 13.99
CA SER A 2 -15.70 18.97 12.90
C SER A 2 -15.34 17.49 12.99
N GLU A 3 -16.31 16.63 13.33
CA GLU A 3 -16.16 15.19 13.11
C GLU A 3 -15.85 15.01 11.62
N LYS A 4 -14.64 14.49 11.32
CA LYS A 4 -14.32 14.04 9.98
C LYS A 4 -15.17 12.80 9.75
N ASN A 5 -16.30 12.98 9.07
CA ASN A 5 -17.07 11.85 8.56
C ASN A 5 -16.19 11.19 7.49
N ILE A 6 -15.54 10.08 7.85
CA ILE A 6 -14.59 9.43 6.95
C ILE A 6 -15.40 8.63 5.93
N ASP A 7 -15.26 9.03 4.67
CA ASP A 7 -15.89 8.37 3.53
C ASP A 7 -15.31 6.94 3.38
N LEU A 8 -16.19 5.94 3.34
CA LEU A 8 -15.81 4.53 3.22
C LEU A 8 -15.13 4.24 1.88
N ASP A 9 -15.50 4.95 0.81
CA ASP A 9 -14.85 4.80 -0.50
C ASP A 9 -13.43 5.35 -0.49
N GLN A 10 -13.16 6.41 0.30
CA GLN A 10 -11.81 6.91 0.51
C GLN A 10 -10.97 5.91 1.30
N ILE A 11 -11.54 5.31 2.36
CA ILE A 11 -10.89 4.26 3.14
C ILE A 11 -10.57 3.06 2.24
N LYS A 12 -11.52 2.60 1.43
CA LYS A 12 -11.34 1.49 0.49
C LYS A 12 -10.15 1.71 -0.43
N ASN A 13 -10.03 2.88 -1.04
CA ASN A 13 -8.91 3.18 -1.95
C ASN A 13 -7.53 3.20 -1.26
N LEU A 14 -7.46 3.57 0.04
CA LEU A 14 -6.22 3.51 0.82
C LEU A 14 -5.83 2.06 1.19
N ILE A 15 -6.84 1.21 1.34
CA ILE A 15 -6.76 -0.16 1.85
C ILE A 15 -6.45 -1.16 0.72
N VAL A 16 -7.06 -0.98 -0.46
CA VAL A 16 -6.94 -1.89 -1.61
C VAL A 16 -5.55 -1.81 -2.27
N HIS A 17 -4.84 -0.70 -2.09
CA HIS A 17 -3.53 -0.48 -2.73
C HIS A 17 -2.45 -0.02 -1.75
N PRO A 18 -2.00 -0.90 -0.84
CA PRO A 18 -0.85 -0.62 0.02
C PRO A 18 0.33 -0.17 -0.83
N LYS A 19 1.07 0.88 -0.45
CA LYS A 19 2.21 1.34 -1.25
C LYS A 19 3.44 0.50 -0.94
N ILE A 20 3.94 -0.23 -1.95
CA ILE A 20 5.14 -1.08 -1.82
C ILE A 20 6.34 -0.33 -1.22
N GLY A 21 6.52 0.95 -1.56
CA GLY A 21 7.61 1.79 -1.04
C GLY A 21 7.53 2.02 0.47
N GLU A 22 6.33 2.12 1.03
CA GLU A 22 6.12 2.28 2.47
C GLU A 22 6.35 0.96 3.20
N ILE A 23 5.90 -0.15 2.61
CA ILE A 23 6.16 -1.50 3.13
C ILE A 23 7.67 -1.79 3.16
N LEU A 24 8.39 -1.46 2.08
CA LEU A 24 9.84 -1.58 1.97
C LEU A 24 10.56 -0.79 3.08
N LEU A 25 10.09 0.42 3.39
CA LEU A 25 10.63 1.25 4.45
C LEU A 25 10.34 0.67 5.85
N GLN A 26 9.10 0.25 6.10
CA GLN A 26 8.68 -0.34 7.37
C GLN A 26 9.45 -1.63 7.69
N HIS A 27 9.72 -2.45 6.68
CA HIS A 27 10.50 -3.67 6.80
C HIS A 27 12.02 -3.44 6.80
N LYS A 28 12.48 -2.17 6.84
CA LYS A 28 13.89 -1.75 6.85
C LYS A 28 14.70 -2.28 5.66
N LYS A 29 14.02 -2.56 4.54
CA LYS A 29 14.65 -2.99 3.29
C LYS A 29 15.26 -1.82 2.53
N ILE A 30 14.68 -0.63 2.71
CA ILE A 30 15.22 0.62 2.20
C ILE A 30 15.18 1.69 3.30
N SER A 31 16.03 2.71 3.17
CA SER A 31 15.98 3.94 3.95
C SER A 31 15.01 4.96 3.36
N ILE A 32 14.67 5.99 4.14
CA ILE A 32 13.89 7.14 3.67
C ILE A 32 14.55 7.82 2.47
N TYR A 33 15.88 7.92 2.48
CA TYR A 33 16.66 8.51 1.39
C TYR A 33 16.49 7.69 0.10
N GLN A 34 16.66 6.36 0.17
CA GLN A 34 16.50 5.46 -0.98
C GLN A 34 15.06 5.44 -1.52
N LEU A 35 14.06 5.55 -0.63
CA LEU A 35 12.67 5.70 -1.03
C LEU A 35 12.43 7.00 -1.79
N ALA A 36 12.95 8.13 -1.30
CA ALA A 36 12.84 9.42 -1.96
C ALA A 36 13.49 9.40 -3.36
N GLU A 37 14.68 8.81 -3.46
CA GLU A 37 15.42 8.65 -4.72
C GLU A 37 14.67 7.75 -5.73
N GLY A 38 14.06 6.66 -5.25
CA GLY A 38 13.19 5.79 -6.04
C GLY A 38 11.93 6.50 -6.56
N LEU A 39 11.27 7.29 -5.70
CA LEU A 39 10.09 8.08 -6.06
C LEU A 39 10.40 9.17 -7.08
N GLU A 40 11.57 9.82 -6.96
CA GLU A 40 12.04 10.79 -7.95
C GLU A 40 12.29 10.11 -9.31
N GLY A 41 12.94 8.93 -9.31
CA GLY A 41 13.10 8.11 -10.51
C GLY A 41 11.76 7.77 -11.16
N GLN A 42 10.76 7.40 -10.37
CA GLN A 42 9.44 7.00 -10.86
C GLN A 42 8.72 8.15 -11.58
N LYS A 43 8.87 9.38 -11.10
CA LYS A 43 8.31 10.57 -11.77
C LYS A 43 8.91 10.77 -13.16
N ASN A 44 10.21 10.50 -13.31
CA ASN A 44 10.95 10.76 -14.54
C ASN A 44 10.78 9.65 -15.59
N THR A 45 10.65 8.39 -15.16
CA THR A 45 10.64 7.23 -16.08
C THR A 45 9.27 6.58 -16.25
N LYS A 46 8.27 6.95 -15.41
CA LYS A 46 6.98 6.23 -15.27
C LYS A 46 7.13 4.73 -14.94
N SER A 47 8.32 4.28 -14.53
CA SER A 47 8.55 2.89 -14.17
C SER A 47 8.01 2.58 -12.76
N PRO A 48 7.64 1.32 -12.48
CA PRO A 48 7.31 0.90 -11.11
C PRO A 48 8.49 1.15 -10.16
N ILE A 49 8.21 1.66 -8.96
CA ILE A 49 9.25 1.97 -7.98
C ILE A 49 10.10 0.76 -7.63
N GLY A 50 9.51 -0.44 -7.53
CA GLY A 50 10.24 -1.67 -7.26
C GLY A 50 11.33 -1.95 -8.30
N ARG A 51 11.04 -1.69 -9.59
CA ARG A 51 12.03 -1.84 -10.66
C ARG A 51 13.17 -0.84 -10.53
N ILE A 52 12.85 0.42 -10.21
CA ILE A 52 13.85 1.46 -10.00
C ILE A 52 14.76 1.13 -8.83
N LEU A 53 14.21 0.60 -7.72
CA LEU A 53 15.00 0.21 -6.56
C LEU A 53 15.95 -0.96 -6.86
N ILE A 54 15.55 -1.90 -7.75
CA ILE A 54 16.44 -2.96 -8.25
C ILE A 54 17.53 -2.38 -9.14
N ASP A 55 17.16 -1.53 -10.12
CA ASP A 55 18.09 -0.94 -11.08
C ASP A 55 19.16 -0.07 -10.38
N ARG A 56 18.81 0.53 -9.22
CA ARG A 56 19.74 1.27 -8.36
C ARG A 56 20.51 0.41 -7.34
N GLY A 57 20.25 -0.89 -7.30
CA GLY A 57 20.92 -1.83 -6.38
C GLY A 57 20.52 -1.68 -4.92
N PHE A 58 19.37 -1.06 -4.62
CA PHE A 58 18.88 -0.90 -3.25
C PHE A 58 18.19 -2.14 -2.71
N ILE A 59 17.59 -2.95 -3.59
CA ILE A 59 16.99 -4.25 -3.26
C ILE A 59 17.30 -5.25 -4.36
N SER A 60 17.26 -6.54 -4.05
CA SER A 60 17.31 -7.62 -5.03
C SER A 60 15.93 -7.97 -5.61
N GLU A 61 15.91 -8.68 -6.74
CA GLU A 61 14.67 -9.24 -7.31
C GLU A 61 13.94 -10.16 -6.32
N ASN A 62 14.68 -11.02 -5.61
CA ASN A 62 14.12 -11.94 -4.63
C ASN A 62 13.43 -11.17 -3.49
N GLU A 63 14.06 -10.11 -2.98
CA GLU A 63 13.46 -9.26 -1.94
C GLU A 63 12.21 -8.54 -2.45
N LEU A 64 12.21 -8.09 -3.71
CA LEU A 64 11.01 -7.51 -4.30
C LEU A 64 9.87 -8.54 -4.37
N VAL A 65 10.15 -9.79 -4.77
CA VAL A 65 9.14 -10.86 -4.83
C VAL A 65 8.55 -11.17 -3.46
N GLU A 66 9.40 -11.28 -2.43
CA GLU A 66 8.96 -11.49 -1.05
C GLU A 66 8.02 -10.36 -0.58
N LEU A 67 8.36 -9.12 -0.90
CA LEU A 67 7.60 -7.95 -0.46
C LEU A 67 6.31 -7.74 -1.25
N LEU A 68 6.28 -8.08 -2.54
CA LEU A 68 5.06 -8.11 -3.33
C LEU A 68 4.08 -9.17 -2.79
N SER A 69 4.61 -10.30 -2.34
CA SER A 69 3.80 -11.35 -1.69
C SER A 69 3.18 -10.84 -0.39
N LEU A 70 3.97 -10.12 0.42
CA LEU A 70 3.46 -9.47 1.64
C LEU A 70 2.40 -8.40 1.34
N GLN A 71 2.66 -7.54 0.34
CA GLN A 71 1.72 -6.50 -0.09
C GLN A 71 0.37 -7.10 -0.49
N ASN A 72 0.37 -8.20 -1.25
CA ASN A 72 -0.84 -8.91 -1.66
C ASN A 72 -1.59 -9.51 -0.47
N ASN A 73 -0.87 -10.09 0.50
CA ASN A 73 -1.48 -10.64 1.71
C ASN A 73 -2.14 -9.55 2.56
N ILE A 74 -1.47 -8.40 2.70
CA ILE A 74 -2.04 -7.23 3.40
C ILE A 74 -3.31 -6.77 2.68
N ALA A 75 -3.26 -6.58 1.36
CA ALA A 75 -4.43 -6.15 0.58
C ALA A 75 -5.62 -7.11 0.73
N LYS A 76 -5.37 -8.43 0.78
CA LYS A 76 -6.42 -9.43 0.98
C LYS A 76 -7.07 -9.33 2.36
N LEU A 77 -6.28 -9.27 3.44
CA LEU A 77 -6.80 -9.13 4.81
C LEU A 77 -7.65 -7.87 4.98
N LEU A 78 -7.18 -6.81 4.33
CA LEU A 78 -7.81 -5.51 4.30
C LEU A 78 -9.14 -5.50 3.52
N GLU A 79 -9.19 -6.20 2.38
CA GLU A 79 -10.43 -6.43 1.61
C GLU A 79 -11.45 -7.25 2.41
N ASP A 80 -11.00 -8.31 3.09
CA ASP A 80 -11.84 -9.16 3.93
C ASP A 80 -12.48 -8.33 5.07
N SER A 81 -11.67 -7.49 5.73
CA SER A 81 -12.13 -6.59 6.80
C SER A 81 -13.14 -5.56 6.30
N TYR A 82 -12.90 -4.97 5.12
CA TYR A 82 -13.81 -4.02 4.51
C TYR A 82 -15.15 -4.67 4.13
N SER A 83 -15.09 -5.89 3.55
CA SER A 83 -16.28 -6.67 3.21
C SER A 83 -17.14 -7.01 4.44
N GLU A 84 -16.52 -7.23 5.60
CA GLU A 84 -17.22 -7.45 6.86
C GLU A 84 -17.93 -6.17 7.34
N LEU A 85 -17.27 -5.01 7.25
CA LEU A 85 -17.88 -3.72 7.60
C LEU A 85 -19.08 -3.38 6.71
N GLU A 86 -19.01 -3.65 5.41
CA GLU A 86 -20.14 -3.44 4.49
C GLU A 86 -21.34 -4.29 4.86
N ARG A 87 -21.12 -5.55 5.25
CA ARG A 87 -22.20 -6.45 5.72
C ARG A 87 -22.85 -5.92 6.99
N LEU A 88 -22.04 -5.52 7.98
CA LEU A 88 -22.55 -4.97 9.24
C LEU A 88 -23.37 -3.69 9.04
N LYS A 89 -23.00 -2.86 8.06
CA LYS A 89 -23.75 -1.64 7.71
C LYS A 89 -25.05 -1.94 6.95
N GLY A 90 -25.07 -3.00 6.12
CA GLY A 90 -26.27 -3.44 5.39
C GLY A 90 -27.33 -4.12 6.27
N ASP A 91 -26.94 -4.62 7.45
CA ASP A 91 -27.84 -5.25 8.43
C ASP A 91 -28.37 -4.27 9.51
N SER A 92 -28.01 -2.98 9.46
CA SER A 92 -28.71 -1.98 10.28
C SER A 92 -30.10 -1.76 9.67
N PRO A 93 -31.20 -2.18 10.32
CA PRO A 93 -32.52 -1.75 9.89
C PRO A 93 -32.54 -0.23 9.94
N ASP A 94 -33.04 0.43 8.89
CA ASP A 94 -33.30 1.87 8.90
C ASP A 94 -34.04 2.23 10.20
N ILE A 95 -33.36 2.89 11.15
CA ILE A 95 -33.96 3.51 12.34
C ILE A 95 -34.15 4.99 12.05
#